data_AF-A0A7J3TF56-F1
#
_entry.id   AF-A0A7J3TF56-F1
#
_cell.length_a   1.000
_cell.length_b   1.000
_cell.length_c   1.000
_cell.angle_alpha   90.00
_cell.angle_beta   90.00
_cell.angle_gamma   90.00
#
_symmetry.space_group_name_H-M   'P 1'
#
loop_
_entity.id
_entity.type
_entity.pdbx_description
1 polymer ?
#
loop_
_entity_poly.entity_id
_entity_poly.type
_entity_poly.pdbx_seq_one_letter_code
_entity_poly.pdbx_strand_id
1 'polypeptide(L)'
;MEGRKALATSLYKASYNDAFSGNYDFEGLEKAKRIFEEAGDVEMIAYCLTMLLDHRNPKRKYWVDNSLDFLNKNMRSPQLRNVVTRLGFSISLVFWWESKFKQEREIVEMVLSYAFENGIDDIFAKALHIQSAWLIDLRNSKDVEKVFEIHQEIEKSIISDLSKDPTNVTFVDEAVVFYDDYANQYIFLKHDLAKADEIFQKGLNQNQELSFSFHKMIIPVERAFMVFLPRGEWDKVILSLATENRRHLADDHISLMVELTNAVLDAYRGKWDNIFSTFDKMDEVSSAQYLSFSPPFKTMILIEQNRIKEASDYVEKILGKIKSLMRIAETFSGYVEMLYYGTLINIILDNREKAEGYLKSLEEVSSQFKEDWITNYLKASKSRFEEKFGELKEAIELMREARDAFSRSG
;
A
#
# COMPACT_ATOMS: atom_id res chain seq x y z
N MET A 1 -3.33 -46.03 3.40
CA MET A 1 -2.77 -44.66 3.38
C MET A 1 -3.26 -43.88 2.16
N GLU A 2 -3.24 -44.48 0.97
CA GLU A 2 -3.68 -43.85 -0.29
C GLU A 2 -5.10 -43.24 -0.28
N GLY A 3 -6.10 -43.96 0.26
CA GLY A 3 -7.48 -43.42 0.36
C GLY A 3 -7.62 -42.19 1.25
N ARG A 4 -6.80 -42.06 2.31
CA ARG A 4 -6.77 -40.86 3.16
C ARG A 4 -6.09 -39.69 2.45
N LYS A 5 -5.02 -39.95 1.71
CA LYS A 5 -4.34 -38.92 0.90
C LYS A 5 -5.26 -38.38 -0.20
N ALA A 6 -6.00 -39.23 -0.88
CA ALA A 6 -7.01 -38.82 -1.86
C ALA A 6 -8.11 -37.92 -1.25
N LEU A 7 -8.59 -38.27 -0.04
CA LEU A 7 -9.52 -37.42 0.71
C LEU A 7 -8.90 -36.05 1.02
N ALA A 8 -7.66 -36.00 1.52
CA ALA A 8 -6.98 -34.74 1.83
C ALA A 8 -6.78 -33.86 0.59
N THR A 9 -6.41 -34.45 -0.55
CA THR A 9 -6.33 -33.73 -1.83
C THR A 9 -7.69 -33.17 -2.26
N SER A 10 -8.77 -33.93 -2.08
CA SER A 10 -10.12 -33.45 -2.38
C SER A 10 -10.53 -32.29 -1.48
N LEU A 11 -10.24 -32.36 -0.18
CA LEU A 11 -10.50 -31.28 0.78
C LEU A 11 -9.72 -30.02 0.42
N TYR A 12 -8.41 -30.14 0.15
CA TYR A 12 -7.59 -29.00 -0.29
C TYR A 12 -8.15 -28.35 -1.56
N LYS A 13 -8.50 -29.15 -2.58
CA LYS A 13 -9.05 -28.63 -3.85
C LYS A 13 -10.40 -27.95 -3.67
N ALA A 14 -11.27 -28.50 -2.80
CA ALA A 14 -12.53 -27.87 -2.47
C ALA A 14 -12.30 -26.51 -1.81
N SER A 15 -11.48 -26.44 -0.76
CA SER A 15 -11.12 -25.17 -0.11
C SER A 15 -10.49 -24.18 -1.09
N TYR A 16 -9.61 -24.63 -2.00
CA TYR A 16 -8.96 -23.78 -2.99
C TYR A 16 -9.96 -23.18 -3.97
N ASN A 17 -10.89 -23.97 -4.49
CA ASN A 17 -11.94 -23.49 -5.39
C ASN A 17 -12.95 -22.59 -4.67
N ASP A 18 -13.33 -22.94 -3.44
CA ASP A 18 -14.31 -22.17 -2.68
C ASP A 18 -13.73 -20.78 -2.33
N ALA A 19 -12.42 -20.66 -2.10
CA ALA A 19 -11.73 -19.39 -1.90
C ALA A 19 -11.92 -18.42 -3.08
N PHE A 20 -11.95 -18.91 -4.34
CA PHE A 20 -12.28 -18.07 -5.50
C PHE A 20 -13.74 -17.58 -5.50
N SER A 21 -14.63 -18.28 -4.82
CA SER A 21 -16.04 -17.90 -4.65
C SER A 21 -16.31 -17.08 -3.38
N GLY A 22 -15.27 -16.78 -2.59
CA GLY A 22 -15.40 -16.08 -1.32
C GLY A 22 -15.89 -16.94 -0.14
N ASN A 23 -16.09 -18.24 -0.34
CA ASN A 23 -16.48 -19.19 0.71
C ASN A 23 -15.24 -19.92 1.22
N TYR A 24 -14.89 -19.80 2.50
CA TYR A 24 -13.66 -20.39 3.02
C TYR A 24 -13.96 -21.60 3.90
N ASP A 25 -13.60 -22.81 3.44
CA ASP A 25 -13.61 -24.02 4.27
C ASP A 25 -12.26 -24.22 4.97
N PHE A 26 -12.05 -23.45 6.06
CA PHE A 26 -10.84 -23.58 6.87
C PHE A 26 -10.79 -24.91 7.64
N GLU A 27 -11.92 -25.47 8.07
CA GLU A 27 -11.93 -26.74 8.83
C GLU A 27 -11.53 -27.93 7.95
N GLY A 28 -12.02 -27.98 6.71
CA GLY A 28 -11.61 -28.95 5.70
C GLY A 28 -10.12 -28.84 5.39
N LEU A 29 -9.59 -27.62 5.30
CA LEU A 29 -8.18 -27.34 5.07
C LEU A 29 -7.30 -27.77 6.27
N GLU A 30 -7.74 -27.50 7.50
CA GLU A 30 -7.08 -27.99 8.73
C GLU A 30 -7.05 -29.52 8.79
N LYS A 31 -8.11 -30.18 8.35
CA LYS A 31 -8.18 -31.64 8.26
C LYS A 31 -7.27 -32.18 7.17
N ALA A 32 -7.22 -31.55 6.00
CA ALA A 32 -6.32 -31.91 4.91
C ALA A 32 -4.85 -31.83 5.38
N LYS A 33 -4.46 -30.71 5.99
CA LYS A 33 -3.12 -30.52 6.56
C LYS A 33 -2.71 -31.64 7.49
N ARG A 34 -3.55 -31.99 8.48
CA ARG A 34 -3.25 -33.07 9.44
C ARG A 34 -3.03 -34.43 8.76
N ILE A 35 -3.81 -34.74 7.73
CA ILE A 35 -3.63 -35.98 6.98
C ILE A 35 -2.32 -35.96 6.17
N PHE A 36 -1.94 -34.82 5.60
CA PHE A 36 -0.65 -34.67 4.91
C PHE A 36 0.54 -34.74 5.88
N GLU A 37 0.42 -34.21 7.10
CA GLU A 37 1.39 -34.37 8.18
C GLU A 37 1.60 -35.84 8.54
N GLU A 38 0.53 -36.60 8.76
CA GLU A 38 0.59 -38.04 9.02
C GLU A 38 1.21 -38.83 7.85
N ALA A 39 1.03 -38.35 6.61
CA ALA A 39 1.56 -38.96 5.40
C ALA A 39 3.00 -38.52 5.07
N GLY A 40 3.57 -37.55 5.79
CA GLY A 40 4.87 -36.96 5.48
C GLY A 40 4.91 -36.19 4.15
N ASP A 41 3.78 -35.69 3.66
CA ASP A 41 3.70 -34.92 2.41
C ASP A 41 3.99 -33.44 2.65
N VAL A 42 5.28 -33.13 2.76
CA VAL A 42 5.75 -31.81 3.20
C VAL A 42 5.34 -30.69 2.24
N GLU A 43 5.27 -30.96 0.94
CA GLU A 43 4.84 -29.98 -0.07
C GLU A 43 3.36 -29.59 0.14
N MET A 44 2.49 -30.59 0.31
CA MET A 44 1.06 -30.34 0.53
C MET A 44 0.76 -29.66 1.87
N ILE A 45 1.58 -29.90 2.91
CA ILE A 45 1.50 -29.16 4.17
C ILE A 45 1.73 -27.67 3.92
N ALA A 46 2.77 -27.32 3.15
CA ALA A 46 3.09 -25.93 2.83
C ALA A 46 1.95 -25.24 2.04
N TYR A 47 1.36 -25.92 1.05
CA TYR A 47 0.20 -25.37 0.33
C TYR A 47 -1.02 -25.15 1.22
N CYS A 48 -1.28 -26.05 2.17
CA CYS A 48 -2.36 -25.87 3.14
C CYS A 48 -2.07 -24.67 4.06
N LEU A 49 -0.82 -24.51 4.53
CA LEU A 49 -0.41 -23.39 5.36
C LEU A 49 -0.59 -22.04 4.65
N THR A 50 -0.19 -21.91 3.38
CA THR A 50 -0.43 -20.70 2.58
C THR A 50 -1.90 -20.28 2.60
N MET A 51 -2.82 -21.22 2.44
CA MET A 51 -4.25 -20.92 2.44
C MET A 51 -4.84 -20.65 3.82
N LEU A 52 -4.28 -21.26 4.88
CA LEU A 52 -4.70 -21.01 6.26
C LEU A 52 -4.30 -19.61 6.76
N LEU A 53 -3.38 -18.92 6.07
CA LEU A 53 -2.95 -17.56 6.38
C LEU A 53 -3.89 -16.46 5.86
N ASP A 54 -5.00 -16.82 5.20
CA ASP A 54 -5.99 -15.84 4.71
C ASP A 54 -6.50 -14.92 5.84
N HIS A 55 -6.69 -13.63 5.53
CA HIS A 55 -7.08 -12.61 6.51
C HIS A 55 -8.45 -12.85 7.15
N ARG A 56 -9.34 -13.61 6.50
CA ARG A 56 -10.65 -14.00 7.03
C ARG A 56 -10.58 -15.17 8.01
N ASN A 57 -9.43 -15.83 8.14
CA ASN A 57 -9.30 -16.96 9.06
C ASN A 57 -9.27 -16.46 10.52
N PRO A 58 -10.24 -16.82 11.38
CA PRO A 58 -10.25 -16.40 12.78
C PRO A 58 -9.06 -16.95 13.59
N LYS A 59 -8.42 -18.03 13.10
CA LYS A 59 -7.21 -18.62 13.70
C LYS A 59 -5.91 -18.19 13.00
N ARG A 60 -5.93 -17.17 12.13
CA ARG A 60 -4.75 -16.75 11.34
C ARG A 60 -3.49 -16.61 12.19
N LYS A 61 -3.58 -15.98 13.37
CA LYS A 61 -2.44 -15.81 14.29
C LYS A 61 -1.79 -17.13 14.71
N TYR A 62 -2.58 -18.16 14.98
CA TYR A 62 -2.06 -19.50 15.29
C TYR A 62 -1.35 -20.11 14.08
N TRP A 63 -1.91 -19.91 12.88
CA TRP A 63 -1.33 -20.42 11.64
C TRP A 63 -0.06 -19.68 11.23
N VAL A 64 0.10 -18.40 11.57
CA VAL A 64 1.37 -17.66 11.37
C VAL A 64 2.51 -18.35 12.11
N ASP A 65 2.35 -18.64 13.40
CA ASP A 65 3.39 -19.31 14.20
C ASP A 65 3.73 -20.69 13.63
N ASN A 66 2.71 -21.44 13.18
CA ASN A 66 2.90 -22.76 12.58
C ASN A 66 3.63 -22.68 11.23
N SER A 67 3.28 -21.69 10.40
CA SER A 67 3.91 -21.43 9.11
C SER A 67 5.37 -20.97 9.25
N LEU A 68 5.68 -20.15 10.26
CA LEU A 68 7.05 -19.74 10.58
C LEU A 68 7.91 -20.93 11.01
N ASP A 69 7.40 -21.77 11.92
CA ASP A 69 8.10 -22.98 12.36
C ASP A 69 8.34 -23.94 11.19
N PHE A 70 7.33 -24.13 10.35
CA PHE A 70 7.44 -24.93 9.13
C PHE A 70 8.52 -24.36 8.19
N LEU A 71 8.47 -23.07 7.89
CA LEU A 71 9.43 -22.40 6.99
C LEU A 71 10.85 -22.54 7.54
N ASN A 72 11.09 -22.23 8.82
CA ASN A 72 12.40 -22.32 9.45
C ASN A 72 13.00 -23.74 9.42
N LYS A 73 12.16 -24.78 9.60
CA LYS A 73 12.61 -26.18 9.56
C LYS A 73 12.91 -26.67 8.15
N ASN A 74 12.17 -26.18 7.16
CA ASN A 74 12.08 -26.81 5.85
C ASN A 74 12.64 -25.97 4.70
N MET A 75 12.96 -24.69 4.92
CA MET A 75 13.42 -23.77 3.86
C MET A 75 14.65 -24.29 3.10
N ARG A 76 15.56 -25.01 3.77
CA ARG A 76 16.76 -25.58 3.13
C ARG A 76 16.54 -26.92 2.43
N SER A 77 15.32 -27.46 2.42
CA SER A 77 15.00 -28.71 1.74
C SER A 77 14.93 -28.49 0.22
N PRO A 78 15.75 -29.20 -0.58
CA PRO A 78 15.70 -29.08 -2.04
C PRO A 78 14.33 -29.44 -2.62
N GLN A 79 13.58 -30.33 -1.96
CA GLN A 79 12.27 -30.79 -2.40
C GLN A 79 11.18 -29.70 -2.30
N LEU A 80 11.40 -28.65 -1.50
CA LEU A 80 10.40 -27.62 -1.22
C LEU A 80 10.74 -26.27 -1.84
N ARG A 81 11.79 -26.24 -2.66
CA ARG A 81 12.31 -25.04 -3.32
C ARG A 81 11.21 -24.15 -3.91
N ASN A 82 10.21 -24.75 -4.56
CA ASN A 82 9.14 -24.02 -5.26
C ASN A 82 7.99 -23.55 -4.35
N VAL A 83 7.98 -23.93 -3.06
CA VAL A 83 6.89 -23.57 -2.13
C VAL A 83 7.37 -22.62 -1.03
N VAL A 84 8.69 -22.55 -0.81
CA VAL A 84 9.31 -21.63 0.16
C VAL A 84 8.98 -20.17 -0.13
N THR A 85 9.14 -19.72 -1.37
CA THR A 85 8.86 -18.35 -1.81
C THR A 85 7.38 -18.02 -1.64
N ARG A 86 6.50 -18.93 -2.03
CA ARG A 86 5.04 -18.80 -1.86
C ARG A 86 4.62 -18.69 -0.40
N LEU A 87 5.11 -19.57 0.47
CA LEU A 87 4.80 -19.54 1.90
C LEU A 87 5.38 -18.28 2.55
N GLY A 88 6.62 -17.91 2.19
CA GLY A 88 7.28 -16.68 2.63
C GLY A 88 6.46 -15.44 2.30
N PHE A 89 6.00 -15.32 1.04
CA PHE A 89 5.11 -14.26 0.60
C PHE A 89 3.76 -14.26 1.34
N SER A 90 3.20 -15.44 1.61
CA SER A 90 1.95 -15.54 2.37
C SER A 90 2.12 -15.05 3.81
N ILE A 91 3.25 -15.36 4.45
CA ILE A 91 3.58 -14.88 5.80
C ILE A 91 3.83 -13.37 5.80
N SER A 92 4.59 -12.84 4.82
CA SER A 92 4.86 -11.40 4.72
C SER A 92 3.56 -10.61 4.59
N LEU A 93 2.62 -11.05 3.74
CA LEU A 93 1.31 -10.41 3.62
C LEU A 93 0.54 -10.36 4.95
N VAL A 94 0.63 -11.39 5.79
CA VAL A 94 -0.02 -11.33 7.11
C VAL A 94 0.61 -10.25 7.99
N PHE A 95 1.93 -10.12 7.96
CA PHE A 95 2.61 -9.06 8.71
C PHE A 95 2.30 -7.68 8.16
N TRP A 96 2.20 -7.52 6.84
CA TRP A 96 1.77 -6.28 6.21
C TRP A 96 0.37 -5.85 6.68
N TRP A 97 -0.61 -6.77 6.62
CA TRP A 97 -1.99 -6.52 7.08
C TRP A 97 -2.09 -6.20 8.58
N GLU A 98 -1.14 -6.69 9.40
CA GLU A 98 -1.07 -6.40 10.83
C GLU A 98 -0.13 -5.23 11.16
N SER A 99 0.38 -4.52 10.15
CA SER A 99 1.35 -3.43 10.26
C SER A 99 2.62 -3.81 11.05
N LYS A 100 3.04 -5.08 10.97
CA LYS A 100 4.23 -5.66 11.62
C LYS A 100 5.44 -5.63 10.69
N PHE A 101 5.77 -4.46 10.17
CA PHE A 101 6.76 -4.26 9.10
C PHE A 101 8.17 -4.75 9.43
N LYS A 102 8.56 -4.74 10.72
CA LYS A 102 9.85 -5.31 11.13
C LYS A 102 9.91 -6.82 10.89
N GLN A 103 8.89 -7.55 11.36
CA GLN A 103 8.79 -8.99 11.15
C GLN A 103 8.60 -9.33 9.67
N GLU A 104 7.85 -8.50 8.95
CA GLU A 104 7.71 -8.62 7.50
C GLU A 104 9.08 -8.56 6.81
N ARG A 105 9.88 -7.53 7.12
CA ARG A 105 11.23 -7.37 6.56
C ARG A 105 12.11 -8.58 6.86
N GLU A 106 12.11 -9.07 8.10
CA GLU A 106 12.90 -10.24 8.50
C GLU A 106 12.55 -11.47 7.64
N ILE A 107 11.27 -11.70 7.35
CA ILE A 107 10.83 -12.81 6.48
C ILE A 107 11.20 -12.56 5.02
N VAL A 108 10.94 -11.36 4.50
CA VAL A 108 11.24 -11.00 3.11
C VAL A 108 12.74 -11.16 2.84
N GLU A 109 13.61 -10.60 3.70
CA GLU A 109 15.07 -10.70 3.56
C GLU A 109 15.55 -12.16 3.63
N MET A 110 15.02 -12.95 4.58
CA MET A 110 15.39 -14.36 4.74
C MET A 110 15.02 -15.18 3.50
N VAL A 111 13.80 -15.04 2.99
CA VAL A 111 13.28 -15.84 1.88
C VAL A 111 13.90 -15.40 0.55
N LEU A 112 14.12 -14.10 0.33
CA LEU A 112 14.81 -13.60 -0.86
C LEU A 112 16.28 -14.02 -0.91
N SER A 113 16.99 -13.96 0.22
CA SER A 113 18.38 -14.43 0.28
C SER A 113 18.47 -15.89 -0.13
N TYR A 114 17.57 -16.74 0.39
CA TYR A 114 17.48 -18.13 -0.03
C TYR A 114 17.15 -18.28 -1.52
N ALA A 115 16.19 -17.51 -2.04
CA ALA A 115 15.80 -17.55 -3.44
C ALA A 115 16.99 -17.22 -4.36
N PHE A 116 17.71 -16.13 -4.08
CA PHE A 116 18.86 -15.71 -4.87
C PHE A 116 20.04 -16.69 -4.78
N GLU A 117 20.38 -17.18 -3.59
CA GLU A 117 21.44 -18.18 -3.39
C GLU A 117 21.20 -19.46 -4.20
N ASN A 118 19.94 -19.81 -4.43
CA ASN A 118 19.57 -21.03 -5.15
C ASN A 118 19.18 -20.78 -6.61
N GLY A 119 19.11 -19.53 -7.06
CA GLY A 119 18.63 -19.16 -8.40
C GLY A 119 17.15 -19.47 -8.63
N ILE A 120 16.30 -19.20 -7.63
CA ILE A 120 14.83 -19.27 -7.75
C ILE A 120 14.34 -17.93 -8.29
N ASP A 121 13.73 -17.96 -9.47
CA ASP A 121 13.15 -16.80 -10.14
C ASP A 121 11.69 -17.11 -10.50
N ASP A 122 10.86 -17.21 -9.46
CA ASP A 122 9.42 -17.41 -9.58
C ASP A 122 8.64 -16.13 -9.23
N ILE A 123 7.34 -16.14 -9.52
CA ILE A 123 6.43 -15.02 -9.24
C ILE A 123 6.50 -14.54 -7.79
N PHE A 124 6.66 -15.45 -6.83
CA PHE A 124 6.65 -15.10 -5.41
C PHE A 124 7.98 -14.52 -4.97
N ALA A 125 9.11 -14.96 -5.53
CA ALA A 125 10.41 -14.33 -5.34
C ALA A 125 10.38 -12.88 -5.86
N LYS A 126 9.80 -12.64 -7.03
CA LYS A 126 9.63 -11.28 -7.56
C LYS A 126 8.71 -10.44 -6.69
N ALA A 127 7.57 -10.97 -6.27
CA ALA A 127 6.64 -10.27 -5.39
C ALA A 127 7.28 -9.91 -4.03
N LEU A 128 8.09 -10.81 -3.47
CA LEU A 128 8.90 -10.52 -2.28
C LEU A 128 9.95 -9.44 -2.56
N HIS A 129 10.57 -9.44 -3.74
CA HIS A 129 11.57 -8.43 -4.11
C HIS A 129 10.92 -7.04 -4.21
N ILE A 130 9.72 -6.94 -4.77
CA ILE A 130 8.90 -5.72 -4.75
C ILE A 130 8.60 -5.28 -3.31
N GLN A 131 8.06 -6.19 -2.48
CA GLN A 131 7.78 -5.90 -1.05
C GLN A 131 9.02 -5.43 -0.28
N SER A 132 10.20 -5.96 -0.60
CA SER A 132 11.45 -5.55 0.04
C SER A 132 11.77 -4.07 -0.18
N ALA A 133 11.35 -3.51 -1.32
CA ALA A 133 11.52 -2.09 -1.63
C ALA A 133 10.62 -1.22 -0.74
N TRP A 134 9.34 -1.60 -0.56
CA TRP A 134 8.41 -0.86 0.31
C TRP A 134 8.89 -0.86 1.76
N LEU A 135 9.44 -1.99 2.18
CA LEU A 135 9.94 -2.21 3.53
C LEU A 135 11.29 -1.55 3.76
N ILE A 136 11.84 -0.70 2.90
CA ILE A 136 13.05 0.07 3.23
C ILE A 136 12.72 1.08 4.35
N ASP A 137 13.54 1.10 5.41
CA ASP A 137 13.45 2.13 6.46
C ASP A 137 14.03 3.43 5.91
N LEU A 138 13.15 4.36 5.54
CA LEU A 138 13.51 5.62 4.91
C LEU A 138 14.13 6.57 5.92
N ARG A 139 15.42 6.87 5.74
CA ARG A 139 16.18 7.77 6.61
C ARG A 139 16.81 8.93 5.85
N ASN A 140 16.74 8.98 4.53
CA ASN A 140 17.28 10.06 3.71
C ASN A 140 16.91 9.82 2.24
N SER A 141 17.30 10.75 1.37
CA SER A 141 17.11 10.64 -0.08
C SER A 141 17.72 9.37 -0.69
N LYS A 142 18.84 8.84 -0.19
CA LYS A 142 19.43 7.63 -0.78
C LYS A 142 18.56 6.40 -0.57
N ASP A 143 17.87 6.33 0.56
CA ASP A 143 16.93 5.24 0.82
C ASP A 143 15.74 5.31 -0.13
N VAL A 144 15.28 6.54 -0.45
CA VAL A 144 14.25 6.79 -1.47
C VAL A 144 14.74 6.33 -2.86
N GLU A 145 15.93 6.76 -3.28
CA GLU A 145 16.50 6.33 -4.58
C GLU A 145 16.66 4.80 -4.67
N LYS A 146 17.05 4.15 -3.57
CA LYS A 146 17.16 2.70 -3.51
C LYS A 146 15.83 1.99 -3.79
N VAL A 147 14.69 2.55 -3.36
CA VAL A 147 13.36 2.02 -3.71
C VAL A 147 13.21 2.01 -5.23
N PHE A 148 13.51 3.12 -5.91
CA PHE A 148 13.40 3.23 -7.37
C PHE A 148 14.39 2.33 -8.13
N GLU A 149 15.62 2.19 -7.63
CA GLU A 149 16.63 1.29 -8.21
C GLU A 149 16.13 -0.17 -8.24
N ILE A 150 15.53 -0.65 -7.15
CA ILE A 150 14.96 -2.01 -7.08
C ILE A 150 13.82 -2.18 -8.10
N HIS A 151 12.90 -1.22 -8.20
CA HIS A 151 11.82 -1.29 -9.18
C HIS A 151 12.35 -1.31 -10.62
N GLN A 152 13.36 -0.50 -10.94
CA GLN A 152 13.98 -0.49 -12.27
C GLN A 152 14.69 -1.80 -12.61
N GLU A 153 15.25 -2.49 -11.61
CA GLU A 153 15.82 -3.83 -11.80
C GLU A 153 14.71 -4.85 -12.11
N ILE A 154 13.62 -4.83 -11.34
CA ILE A 154 12.48 -5.73 -11.50
C ILE A 154 11.75 -5.48 -12.84
N GLU A 155 11.58 -4.22 -13.26
CA GLU A 155 10.95 -3.85 -14.54
C GLU A 155 11.65 -4.55 -15.72
N LYS A 156 12.98 -4.67 -15.69
CA LYS A 156 13.74 -5.38 -16.74
C LYS A 156 13.37 -6.87 -16.80
N SER A 157 13.14 -7.50 -15.65
CA SER A 157 12.70 -8.90 -15.58
C SER A 157 11.27 -9.05 -16.11
N ILE A 158 10.35 -8.18 -15.68
CA ILE A 158 8.96 -8.14 -16.16
C ILE A 158 8.90 -7.98 -17.69
N ILE A 159 9.66 -7.03 -18.26
CA ILE A 159 9.73 -6.81 -19.71
C ILE A 159 10.29 -8.06 -20.42
N SER A 160 11.33 -8.68 -19.86
CA SER A 160 11.93 -9.89 -20.42
C SER A 160 10.93 -11.03 -20.51
N ASP A 161 10.13 -11.27 -19.47
CA ASP A 161 9.15 -12.35 -19.44
C ASP A 161 7.96 -12.11 -20.36
N LEU A 162 7.43 -10.89 -20.39
CA LEU A 162 6.40 -10.50 -21.36
C LEU A 162 6.91 -10.62 -22.81
N SER A 163 8.19 -10.38 -23.05
CA SER A 163 8.79 -10.54 -24.38
C SER A 163 8.92 -12.00 -24.81
N LYS A 164 9.07 -12.93 -23.84
CA LYS A 164 9.12 -14.38 -24.10
C LYS A 164 7.73 -14.93 -24.42
N ASP A 165 6.72 -14.53 -23.65
CA ASP A 165 5.33 -14.96 -23.85
C ASP A 165 4.35 -13.85 -23.42
N PRO A 166 3.93 -12.97 -24.36
CA PRO A 166 3.01 -11.87 -24.07
C PRO A 166 1.57 -12.33 -23.84
N THR A 167 1.28 -13.62 -24.03
CA THR A 167 -0.03 -14.23 -23.80
C THR A 167 -0.09 -15.03 -22.50
N ASN A 168 1.02 -15.10 -21.78
CA ASN A 168 1.08 -15.76 -20.49
C ASN A 168 0.27 -14.96 -19.46
N VAL A 169 -0.82 -15.57 -18.98
CA VAL A 169 -1.70 -14.97 -17.97
C VAL A 169 -0.92 -14.52 -16.73
N THR A 170 0.00 -15.36 -16.24
CA THR A 170 0.80 -15.06 -15.05
C THR A 170 1.71 -13.85 -15.27
N PHE A 171 2.42 -13.77 -16.40
CA PHE A 171 3.32 -12.65 -16.68
C PHE A 171 2.57 -11.34 -16.89
N VAL A 172 1.42 -11.37 -17.55
CA VAL A 172 0.59 -10.18 -17.74
C VAL A 172 0.03 -9.69 -16.41
N ASP A 173 -0.43 -10.61 -15.56
CA ASP A 173 -0.94 -10.28 -14.24
C ASP A 173 0.15 -9.70 -13.32
N GLU A 174 1.34 -10.32 -13.30
CA GLU A 174 2.54 -9.79 -12.63
C GLU A 174 2.87 -8.36 -13.06
N ALA A 175 2.84 -8.10 -14.37
CA ALA A 175 3.18 -6.80 -14.92
C ALA A 175 2.18 -5.72 -14.48
N VAL A 176 0.88 -6.02 -14.45
CA VAL A 176 -0.14 -5.07 -13.99
C VAL A 176 0.09 -4.69 -12.53
N VAL A 177 0.29 -5.68 -11.65
CA VAL A 177 0.56 -5.44 -10.22
C VAL A 177 1.86 -4.67 -10.03
N PHE A 178 2.91 -4.99 -10.79
CA PHE A 178 4.18 -4.28 -10.72
C PHE A 178 4.04 -2.80 -11.11
N TYR A 179 3.34 -2.49 -12.21
CA TYR A 179 3.21 -1.11 -12.66
C TYR A 179 2.27 -0.27 -11.80
N ASP A 180 1.26 -0.89 -11.19
CA ASP A 180 0.42 -0.28 -10.16
C ASP A 180 1.28 0.21 -8.98
N ASP A 181 2.03 -0.71 -8.39
CA ASP A 181 2.92 -0.40 -7.28
C ASP A 181 4.01 0.61 -7.66
N TYR A 182 4.66 0.42 -8.81
CA TYR A 182 5.75 1.30 -9.22
C TYR A 182 5.27 2.75 -9.39
N ALA A 183 4.05 2.96 -9.89
CA ALA A 183 3.44 4.27 -9.98
C ALA A 183 3.17 4.87 -8.59
N ASN A 184 2.69 4.06 -7.63
CA ASN A 184 2.48 4.47 -6.25
C ASN A 184 3.74 5.00 -5.58
N GLN A 185 4.91 4.42 -5.86
CA GLN A 185 6.18 4.94 -5.32
C GLN A 185 6.48 6.37 -5.78
N TYR A 186 6.16 6.73 -7.02
CA TYR A 186 6.30 8.10 -7.51
C TYR A 186 5.34 9.06 -6.83
N ILE A 187 4.14 8.61 -6.47
CA ILE A 187 3.18 9.41 -5.69
C ILE A 187 3.70 9.59 -4.26
N PHE A 188 3.99 8.51 -3.54
CA PHE A 188 4.28 8.58 -2.11
C PHE A 188 5.65 9.16 -1.76
N LEU A 189 6.66 8.96 -2.63
CA LEU A 189 8.03 9.39 -2.33
C LEU A 189 8.43 10.67 -3.05
N LYS A 190 7.92 10.89 -4.26
CA LYS A 190 8.31 12.01 -5.13
C LYS A 190 7.20 13.02 -5.40
N HIS A 191 5.95 12.67 -5.07
CA HIS A 191 4.76 13.46 -5.41
C HIS A 191 4.68 13.79 -6.93
N ASP A 192 5.24 12.93 -7.78
CA ASP A 192 5.29 13.13 -9.24
C ASP A 192 4.10 12.44 -9.92
N LEU A 193 2.98 13.16 -9.98
CA LEU A 193 1.73 12.65 -10.56
C LEU A 193 1.84 12.43 -12.07
N ALA A 194 2.71 13.15 -12.78
CA ALA A 194 2.90 12.98 -14.21
C ALA A 194 3.64 11.67 -14.49
N LYS A 195 4.70 11.37 -13.73
CA LYS A 195 5.43 10.13 -13.88
C LYS A 195 4.64 8.92 -13.41
N ALA A 196 3.88 9.06 -12.31
CA ALA A 196 2.95 8.02 -11.88
C ALA A 196 1.91 7.70 -12.96
N ASP A 197 1.33 8.73 -13.60
CA ASP A 197 0.37 8.57 -14.70
C ASP A 197 0.97 7.81 -15.91
N GLU A 198 2.22 8.14 -16.28
CA GLU A 198 2.97 7.44 -17.33
C GLU A 198 3.12 5.94 -17.00
N ILE A 199 3.45 5.62 -15.76
CA ILE A 199 3.69 4.23 -15.31
C ILE A 199 2.37 3.47 -15.22
N PHE A 200 1.31 4.05 -14.65
CA PHE A 200 -0.03 3.46 -14.70
C PHE A 200 -0.46 3.17 -16.14
N GLN A 201 -0.15 4.07 -17.10
CA GLN A 201 -0.46 3.85 -18.51
C GLN A 201 0.32 2.66 -19.09
N LYS A 202 1.57 2.41 -18.68
CA LYS A 202 2.30 1.18 -19.06
C LYS A 202 1.57 -0.07 -18.58
N GLY A 203 1.05 -0.06 -17.35
CA GLY A 203 0.24 -1.15 -16.80
C GLY A 203 -1.06 -1.36 -17.58
N LEU A 204 -1.81 -0.30 -17.87
CA LEU A 204 -3.04 -0.37 -18.67
C LEU A 204 -2.83 -0.85 -20.11
N ASN A 205 -1.64 -0.59 -20.67
CA ASN A 205 -1.28 -1.05 -22.03
C ASN A 205 -0.95 -2.55 -22.08
N GLN A 206 -0.85 -3.25 -20.95
CA GLN A 206 -0.76 -4.71 -20.93
C GLN A 206 -2.09 -5.34 -21.37
N ASN A 207 -2.07 -6.61 -21.76
CA ASN A 207 -3.27 -7.31 -22.21
C ASN A 207 -4.24 -7.58 -21.03
N GLN A 208 -5.02 -6.56 -20.65
CA GLN A 208 -5.96 -6.58 -19.54
C GLN A 208 -7.00 -7.71 -19.62
N GLU A 209 -7.25 -8.29 -20.80
CA GLU A 209 -8.15 -9.44 -20.92
C GLU A 209 -7.61 -10.68 -20.18
N LEU A 210 -6.29 -10.80 -20.08
CA LEU A 210 -5.61 -11.93 -19.44
C LEU A 210 -5.44 -11.80 -17.93
N SER A 211 -5.52 -10.59 -17.36
CA SER A 211 -5.34 -10.37 -15.90
C SER A 211 -6.52 -10.91 -15.07
N PHE A 212 -6.31 -11.12 -13.78
CA PHE A 212 -7.42 -11.42 -12.86
C PHE A 212 -8.36 -10.21 -12.72
N SER A 213 -9.65 -10.45 -12.47
CA SER A 213 -10.66 -9.39 -12.41
C SER A 213 -10.34 -8.28 -11.41
N PHE A 214 -9.73 -8.61 -10.28
CA PHE A 214 -9.27 -7.64 -9.29
C PHE A 214 -8.14 -6.74 -9.86
N HIS A 215 -7.10 -7.33 -10.44
CA HIS A 215 -5.98 -6.56 -11.02
C HIS A 215 -6.37 -5.74 -12.25
N LYS A 216 -7.39 -6.14 -13.01
CA LYS A 216 -7.96 -5.29 -14.09
C LYS A 216 -8.47 -3.94 -13.57
N MET A 217 -8.88 -3.89 -12.30
CA MET A 217 -9.55 -2.74 -11.71
C MET A 217 -8.63 -1.88 -10.84
N ILE A 218 -7.48 -2.41 -10.39
CA ILE A 218 -6.58 -1.69 -9.47
C ILE A 218 -6.06 -0.39 -10.09
N ILE A 219 -5.40 -0.46 -11.23
CA ILE A 219 -4.84 0.73 -11.88
C ILE A 219 -5.91 1.78 -12.22
N PRO A 220 -7.07 1.45 -12.84
CA PRO A 220 -8.11 2.45 -13.09
C PRO A 220 -8.58 3.19 -11.83
N VAL A 221 -8.79 2.47 -10.73
CA VAL A 221 -9.31 3.04 -9.47
C VAL A 221 -8.24 3.84 -8.75
N GLU A 222 -7.03 3.31 -8.64
CA GLU A 222 -5.90 4.00 -8.02
C GLU A 222 -5.53 5.27 -8.78
N ARG A 223 -5.45 5.20 -10.10
CA ARG A 223 -5.19 6.36 -10.97
C ARG A 223 -6.28 7.43 -10.83
N ALA A 224 -7.55 7.02 -10.68
CA ALA A 224 -8.64 7.97 -10.45
C ALA A 224 -8.45 8.74 -9.15
N PHE A 225 -8.11 8.03 -8.07
CA PHE A 225 -7.98 8.61 -6.75
C PHE A 225 -6.66 9.37 -6.53
N MET A 226 -5.53 8.83 -6.98
CA MET A 226 -4.21 9.38 -6.67
C MET A 226 -3.67 10.34 -7.74
N VAL A 227 -4.20 10.30 -8.97
CA VAL A 227 -3.73 11.16 -10.07
C VAL A 227 -4.81 12.13 -10.54
N PHE A 228 -5.96 11.62 -11.00
CA PHE A 228 -6.99 12.46 -11.62
C PHE A 228 -7.71 13.35 -10.62
N LEU A 229 -8.00 12.82 -9.42
CA LEU A 229 -8.68 13.56 -8.36
C LEU A 229 -7.84 14.76 -7.86
N PRO A 230 -6.54 14.64 -7.51
CA PRO A 230 -5.71 15.79 -7.14
C PRO A 230 -5.55 16.82 -8.27
N ARG A 231 -5.61 16.39 -9.53
CA ARG A 231 -5.57 17.28 -10.71
C ARG A 231 -6.91 17.95 -11.03
N GLY A 232 -7.99 17.60 -10.33
CA GLY A 232 -9.33 18.09 -10.61
C GLY A 232 -9.90 17.62 -11.96
N GLU A 233 -9.42 16.49 -12.48
CA GLU A 233 -9.87 15.89 -13.74
C GLU A 233 -11.15 15.05 -13.54
N TRP A 234 -12.22 15.70 -13.08
CA TRP A 234 -13.45 15.05 -12.59
C TRP A 234 -14.09 14.08 -13.60
N ASP A 235 -14.10 14.42 -14.88
CA ASP A 235 -14.67 13.56 -15.92
C ASP A 235 -13.90 12.24 -16.06
N LYS A 236 -12.57 12.28 -15.91
CA LYS A 236 -11.73 11.07 -15.93
C LYS A 236 -11.94 10.24 -14.68
N VAL A 237 -12.09 10.87 -13.51
CA VAL A 237 -12.44 10.17 -12.27
C VAL A 237 -13.75 9.40 -12.45
N ILE A 238 -14.81 10.07 -12.92
CA ILE A 238 -16.12 9.44 -13.12
C ILE A 238 -16.03 8.29 -14.13
N LEU A 239 -15.30 8.49 -15.24
CA LEU A 239 -15.13 7.46 -16.27
C LEU A 239 -14.39 6.22 -15.73
N SER A 240 -13.32 6.41 -14.96
CA SER A 240 -12.55 5.32 -14.35
C SER A 240 -13.37 4.50 -13.35
N LEU A 241 -14.31 5.14 -12.65
CA LEU A 241 -15.19 4.46 -11.68
C LEU A 241 -16.44 3.84 -12.32
N ALA A 242 -16.83 4.26 -13.53
CA ALA A 242 -18.07 3.83 -14.18
C ALA A 242 -18.07 2.33 -14.58
N THR A 243 -16.91 1.71 -14.69
CA THR A 243 -16.76 0.28 -15.03
C THR A 243 -16.89 -0.65 -13.83
N GLU A 244 -17.04 -0.12 -12.61
CA GLU A 244 -17.23 -0.92 -11.41
C GLU A 244 -18.64 -1.53 -11.37
N ASN A 245 -18.77 -2.79 -11.78
CA ASN A 245 -19.94 -3.59 -11.43
C ASN A 245 -19.86 -3.89 -9.93
N ARG A 246 -20.69 -3.20 -9.13
CA ARG A 246 -20.89 -3.37 -7.67
C ARG A 246 -21.30 -4.80 -7.26
N ARG A 247 -20.47 -5.81 -7.52
CA ARG A 247 -20.69 -7.19 -7.11
C ARG A 247 -19.79 -7.52 -5.92
N HIS A 248 -20.36 -7.26 -4.74
CA HIS A 248 -20.25 -8.07 -3.52
C HIS A 248 -18.87 -8.48 -3.00
N LEU A 249 -17.95 -7.54 -2.77
CA LEU A 249 -16.94 -7.71 -1.73
C LEU A 249 -16.76 -6.39 -0.98
N ALA A 250 -17.69 -6.09 -0.08
CA ALA A 250 -17.43 -5.09 0.95
C ALA A 250 -16.14 -5.52 1.66
N ASP A 251 -15.14 -4.63 1.69
CA ASP A 251 -13.84 -4.78 2.36
C ASP A 251 -12.64 -5.26 1.51
N ASP A 252 -12.73 -5.30 0.18
CA ASP A 252 -11.53 -5.36 -0.67
C ASP A 252 -10.95 -3.96 -0.98
N HIS A 253 -9.65 -3.91 -1.30
CA HIS A 253 -8.90 -2.67 -1.55
C HIS A 253 -9.55 -1.76 -2.59
N ILE A 254 -10.08 -2.36 -3.68
CA ILE A 254 -10.77 -1.63 -4.75
C ILE A 254 -12.01 -0.95 -4.21
N SER A 255 -12.88 -1.70 -3.53
CA SER A 255 -14.13 -1.18 -2.98
C SER A 255 -13.87 -0.03 -2.01
N LEU A 256 -12.85 -0.17 -1.14
CA LEU A 256 -12.47 0.88 -0.21
C LEU A 256 -11.95 2.14 -0.92
N MET A 257 -11.12 2.00 -1.95
CA MET A 257 -10.63 3.13 -2.75
C MET A 257 -11.77 3.82 -3.52
N VAL A 258 -12.74 3.07 -4.04
CA VAL A 258 -13.93 3.63 -4.71
C VAL A 258 -14.81 4.38 -3.71
N GLU A 259 -15.09 3.79 -2.54
CA GLU A 259 -15.85 4.44 -1.46
C GLU A 259 -15.17 5.75 -1.05
N LEU A 260 -13.85 5.73 -0.85
CA LEU A 260 -13.07 6.90 -0.48
C LEU A 260 -13.10 7.98 -1.56
N THR A 261 -12.90 7.61 -2.83
CA THR A 261 -12.96 8.55 -3.96
C THR A 261 -14.33 9.22 -4.05
N ASN A 262 -15.41 8.44 -3.91
CA ASN A 262 -16.77 8.99 -3.92
C ASN A 262 -17.03 9.90 -2.72
N ALA A 263 -16.55 9.56 -1.52
CA ALA A 263 -16.68 10.41 -0.34
C ALA A 263 -15.98 11.75 -0.54
N VAL A 264 -14.79 11.77 -1.15
CA VAL A 264 -14.08 13.01 -1.49
C VAL A 264 -14.86 13.82 -2.55
N LEU A 265 -15.38 13.18 -3.60
CA LEU A 265 -16.21 13.85 -4.61
C LEU A 265 -17.47 14.46 -4.02
N ASP A 266 -18.14 13.76 -3.11
CA ASP A 266 -19.34 14.26 -2.44
C ASP A 266 -19.01 15.43 -1.51
N ALA A 267 -17.86 15.42 -0.83
CA ALA A 267 -17.37 16.57 -0.06
C ALA A 267 -17.20 17.80 -0.95
N TYR A 268 -16.53 17.68 -2.09
CA TYR A 268 -16.37 18.79 -3.05
C TYR A 268 -17.71 19.31 -3.61
N ARG A 269 -18.75 18.49 -3.61
CA ARG A 269 -20.11 18.87 -4.02
C ARG A 269 -20.95 19.43 -2.87
N GLY A 270 -20.39 19.56 -1.67
CA GLY A 270 -21.10 20.00 -0.48
C GLY A 270 -22.10 18.99 0.07
N LYS A 271 -21.97 17.70 -0.28
CA LYS A 271 -22.85 16.62 0.16
C LYS A 271 -22.23 15.90 1.34
N TRP A 272 -22.40 16.46 2.54
CA TRP A 272 -21.68 16.01 3.73
C TRP A 272 -22.23 14.74 4.38
N ASP A 273 -23.41 14.30 3.95
CA ASP A 273 -24.09 13.13 4.51
C ASP A 273 -23.21 11.88 4.40
N ASN A 274 -22.95 11.22 5.52
CA ASN A 274 -22.21 9.95 5.64
C ASN A 274 -20.72 9.96 5.21
N ILE A 275 -20.14 11.09 4.80
CA ILE A 275 -18.71 11.17 4.40
C ILE A 275 -17.79 10.70 5.53
N PHE A 276 -17.99 11.22 6.75
CA PHE A 276 -17.14 10.86 7.89
C PHE A 276 -17.22 9.39 8.25
N SER A 277 -18.37 8.73 8.06
CA SER A 277 -18.49 7.28 8.29
C SER A 277 -17.59 6.46 7.35
N THR A 278 -17.38 6.95 6.11
CA THR A 278 -16.45 6.32 5.17
C THR A 278 -15.01 6.49 5.67
N PHE A 279 -14.62 7.71 6.04
CA PHE A 279 -13.28 7.96 6.60
C PHE A 279 -13.02 7.21 7.91
N ASP A 280 -14.02 7.11 8.79
CA ASP A 280 -13.92 6.36 10.04
C ASP A 280 -13.70 4.86 9.77
N LYS A 281 -14.44 4.29 8.80
CA LYS A 281 -14.20 2.93 8.31
C LYS A 281 -12.76 2.76 7.78
N MET A 282 -12.26 3.71 6.97
CA MET A 282 -10.88 3.65 6.47
C MET A 282 -9.83 3.74 7.60
N ASP A 283 -10.08 4.56 8.63
CA ASP A 283 -9.17 4.71 9.77
C ASP A 283 -9.07 3.43 10.62
N GLU A 284 -10.05 2.53 10.53
CA GLU A 284 -10.07 1.21 11.16
C GLU A 284 -9.33 0.15 10.34
N VAL A 285 -9.11 0.39 9.03
CA VAL A 285 -8.33 -0.50 8.18
C VAL A 285 -6.85 -0.37 8.53
N SER A 286 -6.22 -1.48 8.92
CA SER A 286 -4.83 -1.53 9.38
C SER A 286 -3.76 -1.40 8.26
N SER A 287 -4.14 -1.11 7.01
CA SER A 287 -3.18 -1.01 5.92
C SER A 287 -2.42 0.32 5.94
N ALA A 288 -1.10 0.26 5.74
CA ALA A 288 -0.22 1.43 5.70
C ALA A 288 -0.61 2.43 4.60
N GLN A 289 -1.09 1.94 3.46
CA GLN A 289 -1.46 2.79 2.34
C GLN A 289 -2.62 3.74 2.73
N TYR A 290 -3.64 3.26 3.45
CA TYR A 290 -4.74 4.10 3.92
C TYR A 290 -4.28 5.19 4.89
N LEU A 291 -3.24 4.93 5.69
CA LEU A 291 -2.64 5.96 6.55
C LEU A 291 -1.94 7.07 5.77
N SER A 292 -1.59 6.85 4.50
CA SER A 292 -1.02 7.88 3.65
C SER A 292 -2.05 8.73 2.96
N PHE A 293 -3.04 8.13 2.31
CA PHE A 293 -3.86 8.88 1.39
C PHE A 293 -5.21 9.33 1.95
N SER A 294 -5.78 8.65 2.95
CA SER A 294 -7.10 9.01 3.50
C SER A 294 -7.06 10.21 4.47
N PRO A 295 -6.12 10.26 5.45
CA PRO A 295 -6.08 11.33 6.45
C PRO A 295 -5.95 12.76 5.91
N PRO A 296 -5.13 13.03 4.87
CA PRO A 296 -5.08 14.37 4.27
C PRO A 296 -6.44 14.90 3.84
N PHE A 297 -7.24 14.09 3.13
CA PHE A 297 -8.58 14.49 2.68
C PHE A 297 -9.56 14.69 3.83
N LYS A 298 -9.58 13.78 4.82
CA LYS A 298 -10.44 13.94 6.01
C LYS A 298 -10.11 15.23 6.74
N THR A 299 -8.82 15.53 6.87
CA THR A 299 -8.33 16.72 7.55
C THR A 299 -8.79 18.00 6.85
N MET A 300 -8.62 18.08 5.52
CA MET A 300 -9.15 19.20 4.74
C MET A 300 -10.66 19.36 4.90
N ILE A 301 -11.42 18.26 4.81
CA ILE A 301 -12.88 18.29 4.96
C ILE A 301 -13.30 18.81 6.35
N LEU A 302 -12.61 18.39 7.41
CA LEU A 302 -12.84 18.92 8.76
C LEU A 302 -12.56 20.43 8.84
N ILE A 303 -11.50 20.91 8.18
CA ILE A 303 -11.16 22.34 8.11
C ILE A 303 -12.26 23.12 7.38
N GLU A 304 -12.70 22.66 6.21
CA GLU A 304 -13.77 23.28 5.41
C GLU A 304 -15.11 23.32 6.17
N GLN A 305 -15.37 22.33 7.02
CA GLN A 305 -16.53 22.31 7.92
C GLN A 305 -16.35 23.15 9.18
N ASN A 306 -15.25 23.91 9.30
CA ASN A 306 -14.89 24.69 10.49
C ASN A 306 -14.80 23.83 11.78
N ARG A 307 -14.55 22.54 11.65
CA ARG A 307 -14.34 21.58 12.75
C ARG A 307 -12.85 21.55 13.15
N ILE A 308 -12.26 22.73 13.34
CA ILE A 308 -10.80 22.90 13.45
C ILE A 308 -10.20 22.13 14.63
N LYS A 309 -10.90 22.10 15.78
CA LYS A 309 -10.42 21.37 16.96
C LYS A 309 -10.35 19.86 16.72
N GLU A 310 -11.36 19.32 16.05
CA GLU A 310 -11.40 17.90 15.68
C GLU A 310 -10.35 17.56 14.63
N ALA A 311 -10.11 18.45 13.66
CA ALA A 311 -9.01 18.31 12.71
C ALA A 311 -7.65 18.22 13.44
N SER A 312 -7.44 19.06 14.47
CA SER A 312 -6.21 19.03 15.27
C SER A 312 -6.04 17.69 16.01
N ASP A 313 -7.11 17.20 16.65
CA ASP A 313 -7.08 15.95 17.40
C ASP A 313 -6.87 14.75 16.45
N TYR A 314 -7.46 14.82 15.25
CA TYR A 314 -7.26 13.83 14.20
C TYR A 314 -5.82 13.80 13.68
N VAL A 315 -5.20 14.96 13.43
CA VAL A 315 -3.79 15.04 13.02
C VAL A 315 -2.87 14.40 14.06
N GLU A 316 -3.07 14.70 15.34
CA GLU A 316 -2.30 14.09 16.42
C GLU A 316 -2.45 12.57 16.47
N LYS A 317 -3.68 12.07 16.34
CA LYS A 317 -3.98 10.63 16.30
C LYS A 317 -3.22 9.94 15.16
N ILE A 318 -3.29 10.48 13.94
CA ILE A 318 -2.68 9.87 12.75
C ILE A 318 -1.15 9.93 12.80
N LEU A 319 -0.56 11.07 13.17
CA LEU A 319 0.88 11.17 13.36
C LEU A 319 1.39 10.21 14.46
N GLY A 320 0.61 10.00 15.52
CA GLY A 320 0.89 8.99 16.54
C GLY A 320 0.93 7.58 15.98
N LYS A 321 -0.04 7.21 15.12
CA LYS A 321 -0.06 5.92 14.41
C LYS A 321 1.17 5.78 13.52
N ILE A 322 1.45 6.75 12.65
CA ILE A 322 2.56 6.64 11.67
C ILE A 322 3.93 6.55 12.35
N LYS A 323 4.18 7.37 13.40
CA LYS A 323 5.45 7.33 14.15
C LYS A 323 5.75 5.94 14.75
N SER A 324 4.73 5.14 15.04
CA SER A 324 4.91 3.79 15.59
C SER A 324 5.25 2.71 14.55
N LEU A 325 5.14 2.99 13.25
CA LEU A 325 5.05 1.97 12.19
C LEU A 325 6.29 1.83 11.30
N MET A 326 7.46 2.35 11.69
CA MET A 326 8.63 2.52 10.79
C MET A 326 8.32 3.51 9.63
N ARG A 327 9.33 4.26 9.19
CA ARG A 327 9.16 5.18 8.06
C ARG A 327 9.38 4.39 6.77
N ILE A 328 8.30 3.85 6.21
CA ILE A 328 8.32 3.09 4.96
C ILE A 328 7.70 3.90 3.83
N ALA A 329 7.87 3.45 2.59
CA ALA A 329 7.41 4.21 1.43
C ALA A 329 5.90 4.50 1.46
N GLU A 330 5.11 3.52 1.92
CA GLU A 330 3.66 3.62 1.96
C GLU A 330 3.09 4.55 3.05
N THR A 331 3.87 4.97 4.04
CA THR A 331 3.41 5.87 5.12
C THR A 331 4.05 7.26 5.06
N PHE A 332 5.01 7.44 4.16
CA PHE A 332 5.87 8.62 4.14
C PHE A 332 5.14 9.89 3.72
N SER A 333 4.35 9.86 2.64
CA SER A 333 3.59 11.03 2.18
C SER A 333 2.57 11.47 3.24
N GLY A 334 1.81 10.53 3.80
CA GLY A 334 0.88 10.81 4.88
C GLY A 334 1.55 11.48 6.08
N TYR A 335 2.75 11.04 6.45
CA TYR A 335 3.48 11.68 7.53
C TYR A 335 3.78 13.15 7.24
N VAL A 336 4.31 13.45 6.04
CA VAL A 336 4.68 14.82 5.65
C VAL A 336 3.45 15.71 5.53
N GLU A 337 2.40 15.26 4.85
CA GLU A 337 1.17 16.03 4.67
C GLU A 337 0.48 16.30 6.00
N MET A 338 0.47 15.33 6.92
CA MET A 338 -0.12 15.52 8.24
C MET A 338 0.71 16.44 9.13
N LEU A 339 2.04 16.53 8.95
CA LEU A 339 2.85 17.60 9.57
C LEU A 339 2.45 18.98 9.03
N TYR A 340 2.28 19.11 7.71
CA TYR A 340 1.81 20.33 7.07
C TYR A 340 0.45 20.78 7.62
N TYR A 341 -0.55 19.89 7.62
CA TYR A 341 -1.87 20.22 8.18
C TYR A 341 -1.82 20.50 9.68
N GLY A 342 -0.98 19.78 10.43
CA GLY A 342 -0.73 20.05 11.85
C GLY A 342 -0.27 21.50 12.09
N THR A 343 0.65 22.00 11.27
CA THR A 343 1.07 23.41 11.32
C THR A 343 -0.09 24.34 11.01
N LEU A 344 -0.80 24.14 9.88
CA LEU A 344 -1.89 25.02 9.46
C LEU A 344 -3.03 25.10 10.47
N ILE A 345 -3.49 23.97 10.97
CA ILE A 345 -4.59 23.89 11.94
C ILE A 345 -4.21 24.62 13.23
N ASN A 346 -2.98 24.45 13.71
CA ASN A 346 -2.54 25.12 14.94
C ASN A 346 -2.29 26.62 14.75
N ILE A 347 -1.97 27.08 13.53
CA ILE A 347 -2.01 28.51 13.18
C ILE A 347 -3.45 29.06 13.29
N ILE A 348 -4.44 28.34 12.75
CA ILE A 348 -5.85 28.74 12.82
C ILE A 348 -6.34 28.78 14.28
N LEU A 349 -5.92 27.81 15.10
CA LEU A 349 -6.22 27.76 16.53
C LEU A 349 -5.44 28.75 17.39
N ASP A 350 -4.58 29.59 16.80
CA ASP A 350 -3.68 30.50 17.52
C ASP A 350 -2.72 29.79 18.49
N ASN A 351 -2.45 28.50 18.25
CA ASN A 351 -1.56 27.68 19.06
C ASN A 351 -0.14 27.69 18.48
N ARG A 352 0.58 28.76 18.78
CA ARG A 352 1.95 28.99 18.30
C ARG A 352 2.90 27.84 18.62
N GLU A 353 2.90 27.36 19.86
CA GLU A 353 3.84 26.31 20.32
C GLU A 353 3.68 25.02 19.50
N LYS A 354 2.45 24.55 19.30
CA LYS A 354 2.20 23.35 18.48
C LYS A 354 2.52 23.59 17.00
N ALA A 355 2.17 24.76 16.47
CA ALA A 355 2.48 25.12 15.09
C ALA A 355 4.00 25.11 14.83
N GLU A 356 4.80 25.72 15.72
CA GLU A 356 6.26 25.69 15.69
C GLU A 356 6.80 24.26 15.81
N GLY A 357 6.23 23.42 16.69
CA GLY A 357 6.63 22.02 16.85
C GLY A 357 6.45 21.18 15.57
N TYR A 358 5.32 21.31 14.89
CA TYR A 358 5.10 20.66 13.59
C TYR A 358 5.98 21.23 12.50
N LEU A 359 6.16 22.56 12.46
CA LEU A 359 7.01 23.23 11.48
C LEU A 359 8.46 22.74 11.58
N LYS A 360 9.00 22.66 12.80
CA LYS A 360 10.34 22.11 13.04
C LYS A 360 10.47 20.65 12.58
N SER A 361 9.46 19.83 12.85
CA SER A 361 9.45 18.44 12.37
C SER A 361 9.48 18.38 10.84
N LEU A 362 8.74 19.27 10.16
CA LEU A 362 8.73 19.36 8.70
C LEU A 362 10.07 19.88 8.13
N GLU A 363 10.74 20.80 8.83
CA GLU A 363 12.10 21.25 8.50
C GLU A 363 13.13 20.12 8.58
N GLU A 364 13.07 19.31 9.65
CA GLU A 364 13.93 18.15 9.83
C GLU A 364 13.75 17.16 8.67
N VAL A 365 12.51 16.85 8.29
CA VAL A 365 12.21 15.97 7.16
C VAL A 365 12.69 16.57 5.84
N SER A 366 12.40 17.85 5.56
CA SER A 366 12.85 18.53 4.34
C SER A 366 14.38 18.50 4.20
N SER A 367 15.11 18.74 5.29
CA SER A 367 16.58 18.67 5.31
C SER A 367 17.12 17.25 5.09
N GLN A 368 16.47 16.26 5.70
CA GLN A 368 16.87 14.85 5.65
C GLN A 368 16.66 14.23 4.26
N PHE A 369 15.54 14.55 3.61
CA PHE A 369 15.12 13.93 2.35
C PHE A 369 15.40 14.81 1.12
N LYS A 370 15.41 16.14 1.27
CA LYS A 370 15.72 17.08 0.18
C LYS A 370 14.86 16.91 -1.07
N GLU A 371 13.62 16.44 -0.89
CA GLU A 371 12.65 16.36 -1.96
C GLU A 371 11.96 17.72 -2.14
N ASP A 372 11.76 18.13 -3.39
CA ASP A 372 11.21 19.44 -3.73
C ASP A 372 9.81 19.64 -3.18
N TRP A 373 8.95 18.61 -3.26
CA TRP A 373 7.57 18.69 -2.78
C TRP A 373 7.48 18.91 -1.25
N ILE A 374 8.36 18.28 -0.47
CA ILE A 374 8.47 18.48 0.99
C ILE A 374 8.92 19.91 1.28
N THR A 375 9.91 20.39 0.52
CA THR A 375 10.42 21.75 0.64
C THR A 375 9.33 22.79 0.32
N ASN A 376 8.45 22.50 -0.63
CA ASN A 376 7.34 23.38 -0.96
C ASN A 376 6.26 23.39 0.13
N TYR A 377 5.93 22.24 0.73
CA TYR A 377 5.07 22.19 1.92
C TYR A 377 5.68 22.99 3.08
N LEU A 378 6.99 22.89 3.30
CA LEU A 378 7.69 23.67 4.31
C LEU A 378 7.56 25.18 4.06
N LYS A 379 7.81 25.64 2.83
CA LYS A 379 7.68 27.06 2.46
C LYS A 379 6.25 27.57 2.66
N ALA A 380 5.26 26.78 2.26
CA ALA A 380 3.84 27.11 2.46
C ALA A 380 3.50 27.22 3.95
N SER A 381 3.97 26.28 4.78
CA SER A 381 3.80 26.31 6.23
C SER A 381 4.47 27.53 6.87
N LYS A 382 5.73 27.84 6.53
CA LYS A 382 6.44 29.02 7.03
C LYS A 382 5.73 30.31 6.65
N SER A 383 5.26 30.41 5.40
CA SER A 383 4.53 31.57 4.94
C SER A 383 3.31 31.86 5.82
N ARG A 384 2.47 30.85 6.07
CA ARG A 384 1.29 30.99 6.93
C ARG A 384 1.64 31.28 8.39
N PHE A 385 2.73 30.71 8.87
CA PHE A 385 3.22 30.97 10.21
C PHE A 385 3.65 32.43 10.37
N GLU A 386 4.46 32.95 9.44
CA GLU A 386 4.93 34.35 9.44
C GLU A 386 3.78 35.34 9.25
N GLU A 387 2.80 35.02 8.39
CA GLU A 387 1.59 35.84 8.21
C GLU A 387 0.83 36.06 9.52
N LYS A 388 0.79 35.02 10.37
CA LYS A 388 0.03 35.02 11.63
C LYS A 388 0.83 35.54 12.82
N PHE A 389 2.10 35.13 12.95
CA PHE A 389 2.90 35.30 14.17
C PHE A 389 4.19 36.10 13.98
N GLY A 390 4.53 36.49 12.75
CA GLY A 390 5.82 37.07 12.40
C GLY A 390 5.71 38.17 11.34
N GLU A 391 6.59 38.12 10.32
CA GLU A 391 6.75 39.21 9.35
C GLU A 391 6.02 38.96 8.03
N LEU A 392 4.99 39.78 7.74
CA LEU A 392 4.16 39.66 6.52
C LEU A 392 4.96 39.70 5.20
N LYS A 393 6.10 40.43 5.16
CA LYS A 393 6.93 40.50 3.96
C LYS A 393 7.58 39.16 3.63
N GLU A 394 8.10 38.48 4.66
CA GLU A 394 8.67 37.14 4.53
C GLU A 394 7.59 36.12 4.13
N ALA A 395 6.40 36.24 4.71
CA ALA A 395 5.25 35.41 4.35
C ALA A 395 4.93 35.46 2.84
N ILE A 396 4.87 36.66 2.26
CA ILE A 396 4.54 36.85 0.83
C ILE A 396 5.60 36.22 -0.08
N GLU A 397 6.88 36.39 0.25
CA GLU A 397 7.98 35.85 -0.54
C GLU A 397 7.97 34.32 -0.55
N LEU A 398 7.80 33.70 0.62
CA LEU A 398 7.70 32.26 0.77
C LEU A 398 6.50 31.66 0.02
N MET A 399 5.32 32.31 0.08
CA MET A 399 4.13 31.83 -0.63
C MET A 399 4.33 31.89 -2.15
N ARG A 400 4.94 32.97 -2.65
CA ARG A 400 5.26 33.11 -4.08
C ARG A 400 6.17 31.98 -4.55
N GLU A 401 7.22 31.67 -3.80
CA GLU A 401 8.12 30.58 -4.12
C GLU A 401 7.41 29.21 -4.11
N ALA A 402 6.60 28.93 -3.09
CA ALA A 402 5.85 27.68 -3.00
C ALA A 402 4.87 27.51 -4.17
N ARG A 403 4.10 28.56 -4.48
CA ARG A 403 3.14 28.58 -5.61
C ARG A 403 3.84 28.35 -6.94
N ASP A 404 4.93 29.07 -7.20
CA ASP A 404 5.65 28.97 -8.47
C ASP A 404 6.27 27.58 -8.66
N ALA A 405 6.63 26.90 -7.58
CA ALA A 405 7.10 25.52 -7.61
C ALA A 405 5.97 24.51 -7.91
N PHE A 406 4.86 24.56 -7.17
CA PHE A 406 3.71 23.66 -7.41
C PHE A 406 3.06 23.86 -8.80
N SER A 407 3.10 25.08 -9.33
CA SER A 407 2.56 25.36 -10.68
C SER A 407 3.43 24.81 -11.81
N ARG A 408 4.68 24.44 -11.54
CA ARG A 408 5.61 23.85 -12.53
C ARG A 408 5.65 22.33 -12.49
N SER A 409 5.10 21.71 -11.44
CA SER A 409 5.12 20.26 -11.19
C SER A 409 3.79 19.56 -11.49
N GLY A 410 2.76 20.29 -11.95
CA GLY A 410 1.41 19.78 -12.22
C GLY A 410 1.24 19.11 -13.58
#